data_AF-X0VY21-F1
#
_entry.id   AF-X0VY21-F1
#
_cell.length_a   1.000
_cell.length_b   1.000
_cell.length_c   1.000
_cell.angle_alpha   90.00
_cell.angle_beta   90.00
_cell.angle_gamma   90.00
#
_symmetry.space_group_name_H-M   'P 1'
#
loop_
_entity.id
_entity.type
_entity.pdbx_description
1 polymer ?
#
loop_
_entity_poly.entity_id
_entity_poly.type
_entity_poly.pdbx_seq_one_letter_code
_entity_poly.pdbx_strand_id
1 'polypeptide(L)'
;PVVSSDHTEGLRGTPNEIKLKYHLDQCGLMGREAEEAMKRLIREKDRYLVGSIDSQGTTPRRYTDLLGSLFDLTSGSGDKGTPIVLAQGYFDNFATE
;
A
#
# COMPACT_ATOMS: atom_id res chain seq x y z
N PRO A 1 -10.83 -15.00 4.16
CA PRO A 1 -9.53 -15.60 3.83
C PRO A 1 -8.59 -15.71 5.05
N VAL A 2 -8.09 -16.93 5.33
CA VAL A 2 -6.97 -17.14 6.26
C VAL A 2 -5.70 -17.26 5.42
N VAL A 3 -4.68 -16.46 5.74
CA VAL A 3 -3.40 -16.47 5.03
C VAL A 3 -2.44 -17.41 5.76
N SER A 4 -1.62 -18.15 5.01
CA SER A 4 -0.62 -19.04 5.59
C SER A 4 0.29 -18.30 6.58
N SER A 5 0.64 -18.97 7.68
CA SER A 5 1.63 -18.48 8.63
C SER A 5 3.02 -18.38 8.00
N ASP A 6 3.30 -19.20 6.98
CA ASP A 6 4.59 -19.25 6.30
C ASP A 6 4.62 -18.27 5.13
N HIS A 7 5.40 -17.20 5.30
CA HIS A 7 5.68 -16.18 4.28
C HIS A 7 7.11 -15.65 4.47
N THR A 8 7.66 -15.03 3.43
CA THR A 8 8.98 -14.41 3.49
C THR A 8 8.99 -13.19 4.42
N GLU A 9 10.14 -12.86 5.00
CA GLU A 9 10.23 -11.78 5.99
C GLU A 9 9.80 -10.40 5.47
N GLY A 10 9.92 -10.16 4.16
CA GLY A 10 9.47 -8.91 3.52
C GLY A 10 7.96 -8.66 3.61
N LEU A 11 7.16 -9.68 3.96
CA LEU A 11 5.72 -9.57 4.16
C LEU A 11 5.34 -9.31 5.64
N ARG A 12 6.33 -9.15 6.52
CA ARG A 12 6.08 -8.78 7.92
C ARG A 12 5.81 -7.28 8.05
N GLY A 13 4.89 -6.92 8.95
CA GLY A 13 4.56 -5.54 9.28
C GLY A 13 3.32 -5.02 8.55
N THR A 14 3.19 -3.70 8.50
CA THR A 14 2.05 -2.97 7.94
C THR A 14 2.54 -1.86 7.02
N PRO A 15 1.79 -1.48 5.97
CA PRO A 15 2.11 -0.30 5.18
C PRO A 15 2.20 0.96 6.04
N ASN A 16 3.18 1.83 5.71
CA ASN A 16 3.30 3.16 6.27
C ASN A 16 3.03 4.19 5.16
N GLU A 17 1.74 4.42 4.88
CA GLU A 17 1.29 5.24 3.76
C GLU A 17 0.77 6.61 4.20
N ILE A 18 0.99 7.60 3.33
CA ILE A 18 0.39 8.93 3.43
C ILE A 18 -0.91 8.95 2.63
N LYS A 19 -1.90 9.72 3.09
CA LYS A 19 -3.11 9.98 2.31
C LYS A 19 -2.86 10.99 1.18
N LEU A 20 -2.34 10.52 0.05
CA LEU A 20 -1.93 11.37 -1.08
C LEU A 20 -2.99 12.37 -1.53
N LYS A 21 -4.24 11.93 -1.71
CA LYS A 21 -5.34 12.80 -2.14
C LYS A 21 -5.59 13.95 -1.17
N TYR A 22 -5.49 13.71 0.14
CA TYR A 22 -5.73 14.74 1.14
C TYR A 22 -4.72 15.89 1.03
N HIS A 23 -3.44 15.57 0.84
CA HIS A 23 -2.39 16.58 0.69
C HIS A 23 -2.51 17.34 -0.64
N LEU A 24 -2.83 16.64 -1.73
CA LEU A 24 -3.04 17.30 -3.03
C LEU A 24 -4.22 18.29 -2.99
N ASP A 25 -5.33 17.89 -2.38
CA ASP A 25 -6.52 18.74 -2.25
C ASP A 25 -6.22 20.02 -1.45
N GLN A 26 -5.26 20.00 -0.52
CA GLN A 26 -4.86 21.19 0.27
C GLN A 26 -3.93 22.14 -0.47
N CYS A 27 -3.06 21.63 -1.34
CA CYS A 27 -2.06 22.45 -2.02
C CYS A 27 -2.60 23.10 -3.31
N GLY A 28 -3.72 22.60 -3.87
CA GLY A 28 -4.31 23.15 -5.10
C GLY A 28 -3.43 23.02 -6.34
N LEU A 29 -2.41 22.15 -6.28
CA LEU A 29 -1.45 21.94 -7.36
C LEU A 29 -2.04 20.99 -8.41
N MET A 30 -1.60 21.15 -9.67
CA MET A 30 -2.02 20.29 -10.77
C MET A 30 -0.84 19.83 -11.64
N GLY A 31 -1.02 18.71 -12.33
CA GLY A 31 -0.04 18.17 -13.27
C GLY A 31 1.31 17.92 -12.60
N ARG A 32 2.38 18.42 -13.23
CA ARG A 32 3.76 18.16 -12.83
C ARG A 32 4.13 18.71 -11.45
N GLU A 33 3.54 19.83 -11.05
CA GLU A 33 3.78 20.43 -9.73
C GLU A 33 3.18 19.57 -8.61
N ALA A 34 2.00 18.98 -8.86
CA ALA A 34 1.38 18.03 -7.94
C ALA A 34 2.21 16.75 -7.80
N GLU A 35 2.79 16.26 -8.90
CA GLU A 35 3.66 15.09 -8.89
C GLU A 35 4.93 15.32 -8.06
N GLU A 36 5.65 16.41 -8.30
CA GLU A 36 6.87 16.76 -7.56
C GLU A 36 6.59 16.97 -6.07
N ALA A 37 5.48 17.65 -5.74
CA ALA A 37 5.03 17.81 -4.36
C ALA A 37 4.74 16.47 -3.69
N MET A 38 4.11 15.53 -4.42
CA MET A 38 3.84 14.19 -3.92
C MET A 38 5.12 13.38 -3.67
N LYS A 39 6.07 13.40 -4.62
CA LYS A 39 7.37 12.71 -4.44
C LYS A 39 8.13 13.28 -3.25
N ARG A 40 8.07 14.60 -3.03
CA ARG A 40 8.67 15.25 -1.85
C ARG A 40 8.01 14.76 -0.56
N LEU A 41 6.68 14.79 -0.48
CA LEU A 41 5.92 14.32 0.69
C LEU A 41 6.27 12.86 1.05
N ILE A 42 6.35 11.98 0.05
CA ILE A 42 6.69 10.57 0.27
C ILE A 42 8.12 10.40 0.81
N ARG A 43 9.08 11.23 0.35
CA ARG A 43 10.48 11.19 0.82
C ARG A 43 10.65 11.75 2.23
N GLU A 44 9.88 12.77 2.58
CA GLU A 44 9.94 13.47 3.86
C GLU A 44 9.08 12.81 4.96
N LYS A 45 8.32 11.77 4.61
CA LYS A 45 7.39 11.10 5.52
C LYS A 45 8.09 10.47 6.72
N ASP A 46 7.46 10.57 7.89
CA ASP A 46 7.96 9.91 9.10
C ASP A 46 7.86 8.37 8.96
N ARG A 47 8.75 7.66 9.66
CA ARG A 47 8.78 6.20 9.72
C ARG A 47 7.55 5.61 10.43
N TYR A 48 6.88 6.39 11.27
CA TYR A 48 5.67 5.98 11.98
C TYR A 48 4.58 7.05 11.86
N LEU A 49 3.74 6.93 10.85
CA LEU A 49 2.64 7.89 10.64
C LEU A 49 1.37 7.53 11.40
N VAL A 50 1.32 6.37 12.08
CA VAL A 50 0.12 5.88 12.78
C VAL A 50 -0.33 6.91 13.84
N GLY A 51 -1.51 7.49 13.63
CA GLY A 51 -2.08 8.51 14.52
C GLY A 51 -1.74 9.95 14.13
N SER A 52 -0.92 10.17 13.10
CA SER A 52 -0.73 11.48 12.47
C SER A 52 -1.99 11.90 11.69
N ILE A 53 -2.16 13.21 11.50
CA ILE A 53 -3.15 13.74 10.56
C ILE A 53 -2.87 13.28 9.12
N ASP A 54 -1.60 13.03 8.79
CA ASP A 54 -1.13 12.64 7.45
C ASP A 54 -1.54 11.21 7.07
N SER A 55 -1.83 10.36 8.07
CA SER A 55 -2.29 8.98 7.90
C SER A 55 -3.80 8.81 8.14
N GLN A 56 -4.58 9.89 8.21
CA GLN A 56 -5.99 9.80 8.65
C GLN A 56 -6.86 8.98 7.70
N GLY A 57 -7.43 7.89 8.23
CA GLY A 57 -8.22 6.94 7.46
C GLY A 57 -7.39 5.84 6.79
N THR A 58 -6.07 5.78 7.02
CA THR A 58 -5.32 4.54 6.79
C THR A 58 -5.60 3.60 7.98
N THR A 59 -6.08 2.40 7.69
CA THR A 59 -6.20 1.36 8.72
C THR A 59 -4.93 0.54 8.68
N PRO A 60 -4.15 0.45 9.77
CA PRO A 60 -2.93 -0.36 9.79
C PRO A 60 -3.32 -1.84 9.65
N ARG A 61 -3.19 -2.36 8.43
CA ARG A 61 -3.43 -3.77 8.09
C ARG A 61 -2.10 -4.45 7.81
N ARG A 62 -1.98 -5.72 8.18
CA ARG A 62 -0.78 -6.49 7.86
C ARG A 62 -0.68 -6.69 6.36
N TYR A 63 0.53 -6.70 5.81
CA TYR A 63 0.74 -6.97 4.39
C TYR A 63 0.14 -8.32 3.97
N THR A 64 0.29 -9.34 4.81
CA THR A 64 -0.32 -10.66 4.61
C THR A 64 -1.83 -10.57 4.42
N ASP A 65 -2.53 -9.80 5.25
CA ASP A 65 -3.98 -9.69 5.21
C ASP A 65 -4.45 -8.94 3.96
N LEU A 66 -3.71 -7.89 3.57
CA LEU A 66 -3.99 -7.10 2.37
C LEU A 66 -3.80 -7.92 1.10
N LEU A 67 -2.61 -8.51 0.91
CA LEU A 67 -2.28 -9.30 -0.27
C LEU A 67 -3.09 -10.60 -0.31
N GLY A 68 -3.28 -11.25 0.83
CA GLY A 68 -4.11 -12.45 0.92
C GLY A 68 -5.56 -12.18 0.52
N SER A 69 -6.14 -11.04 0.92
CA SER A 69 -7.48 -10.66 0.49
C SER A 69 -7.54 -10.34 -1.01
N LEU A 70 -6.51 -9.66 -1.55
CA LEU A 70 -6.41 -9.39 -2.99
C LEU A 70 -6.30 -10.68 -3.80
N PHE A 71 -5.48 -11.63 -3.35
CA PHE A 71 -5.29 -12.91 -4.02
C PHE A 71 -6.53 -13.78 -3.94
N ASP A 72 -7.20 -13.84 -2.78
CA ASP A 72 -8.50 -14.53 -2.61
C ASP A 72 -9.56 -13.97 -3.57
N LEU A 73 -9.65 -12.64 -3.68
CA LEU A 73 -10.52 -11.97 -4.65
C LEU A 73 -10.17 -12.34 -6.10
N THR A 74 -8.89 -12.43 -6.42
CA THR A 74 -8.41 -12.68 -7.79
C THR A 74 -8.54 -14.14 -8.20
N SER A 75 -8.20 -15.08 -7.31
CA SER A 75 -8.24 -16.51 -7.59
C SER A 75 -9.67 -17.07 -7.55
N GLY A 76 -10.57 -16.42 -6.81
CA GLY A 76 -11.89 -16.96 -6.51
C GLY A 76 -11.81 -18.26 -5.69
N SER A 77 -12.91 -19.01 -5.67
CA SER A 77 -12.97 -20.30 -4.97
C SER A 77 -12.22 -21.40 -5.76
N GLY A 78 -11.25 -22.05 -5.12
CA GLY A 78 -10.32 -23.05 -5.69
C GLY A 78 -10.93 -24.39 -6.12
N ASP A 79 -12.17 -24.41 -6.60
CA ASP A 79 -12.91 -25.63 -6.95
C ASP A 79 -12.48 -26.21 -8.32
N LYS A 80 -11.74 -25.44 -9.14
CA LYS A 80 -11.26 -25.83 -10.48
C LYS A 80 -9.73 -25.91 -10.59
N GLY A 81 -9.05 -26.35 -9.52
CA GLY A 81 -7.60 -26.52 -9.47
C GLY A 81 -6.91 -25.50 -8.55
N THR A 82 -5.58 -25.46 -8.58
CA THR A 82 -4.77 -24.56 -7.76
C THR A 82 -4.23 -23.40 -8.60
N PRO A 83 -4.97 -22.29 -8.75
CA PRO A 83 -4.50 -21.14 -9.50
C PRO A 83 -3.29 -20.50 -8.81
N ILE A 84 -2.34 -20.02 -9.61
CA ILE A 84 -1.20 -19.22 -9.14
C ILE A 84 -1.48 -17.77 -9.53
N VAL A 85 -1.46 -16.87 -8.54
CA VAL A 85 -1.57 -15.42 -8.74
C VAL A 85 -0.20 -14.79 -8.50
N LEU A 86 0.27 -13.98 -9.45
CA LEU A 86 1.51 -13.22 -9.34
C LEU A 86 1.18 -11.72 -9.27
N ALA A 87 1.60 -11.06 -8.20
CA ALA A 87 1.63 -9.60 -8.11
C ALA A 87 3.08 -9.11 -8.16
N GLN A 88 3.34 -8.14 -9.04
CA GLN A 88 4.65 -7.52 -9.21
C GLN A 88 4.55 -6.02 -8.95
N GLY A 89 5.66 -5.43 -8.52
CA GLY A 89 5.77 -4.00 -8.23
C GLY A 89 5.01 -3.52 -7.00
N TYR A 90 4.52 -4.44 -6.15
CA TYR A 90 3.74 -4.05 -4.97
C TYR A 90 4.55 -3.20 -3.97
N PHE A 91 5.86 -3.39 -3.92
CA PHE A 91 6.78 -2.66 -3.04
C PHE A 91 7.51 -1.52 -3.76
N ASP A 92 7.14 -1.23 -5.01
CA ASP A 92 7.71 -0.11 -5.75
C ASP A 92 7.29 1.20 -5.07
N ASN A 93 8.22 2.15 -5.03
CA ASN A 93 7.99 3.43 -4.38
C ASN A 93 7.84 4.51 -5.45
N PHE A 94 6.65 5.10 -5.50
CA PHE A 94 6.29 6.18 -6.42
C PHE A 94 7.27 7.37 -6.43
N ALA A 95 7.98 7.61 -5.33
CA ALA A 95 8.97 8.69 -5.24
C ALA A 95 10.37 8.32 -5.73
N THR A 96 10.64 7.05 -6.01
CA THR A 96 11.92 6.56 -6.54
C THR A 96 11.86 6.17 -8.01
N GLU A 97 10.65 5.97 -8.56
CA GLU A 97 10.40 5.86 -10.00
C GLU A 97 10.18 7.23 -10.65
#